data_AF-A0A6I5CTG8-F1
#
_entry.id   AF-A0A6I5CTG8-F1
#
_cell.length_a   1.000
_cell.length_b   1.000
_cell.length_c   1.000
_cell.angle_alpha   90.00
_cell.angle_beta   90.00
_cell.angle_gamma   90.00
#
_symmetry.space_group_name_H-M   'P 1'
#
loop_
_entity.id
_entity.type
_entity.pdbx_description
1 polymer ?
#
loop_
_entity_poly.entity_id
_entity_poly.type
_entity_poly.pdbx_seq_one_letter_code
_entity_poly.pdbx_strand_id
1 'polypeptide(L)'
;DAADLVAGLAALTAQRLTGEGRQRSLARYTCAIESVHHPELREILTPRENTAREAVRAVLTAHGVPEAAADARTVTLLTCVDGLVFERLVHGGQVSPVELRGLVAGALRTETADGAGR
;
A
#
# COMPACT_ATOMS: atom_id res chain seq x y z
N ASP A 1 13.74 9.33 -0.19
CA ASP A 1 13.90 8.86 -1.59
C ASP A 1 13.23 7.47 -1.75
N ALA A 2 13.48 6.73 -2.84
CA ALA A 2 12.89 5.39 -3.04
C ALA A 2 13.33 4.35 -1.99
N ALA A 3 14.56 4.46 -1.46
CA ALA A 3 15.05 3.56 -0.42
C ALA A 3 14.34 3.83 0.91
N ASP A 4 14.15 5.10 1.25
CA ASP A 4 13.38 5.49 2.44
C ASP A 4 11.94 4.98 2.38
N LEU A 5 11.31 5.04 1.19
CA LEU A 5 9.95 4.52 1.01
C LEU A 5 9.90 3.01 1.29
N VAL A 6 10.86 2.24 0.77
CA VAL A 6 10.96 0.81 1.05
C VAL A 6 11.15 0.55 2.55
N ALA A 7 12.02 1.32 3.22
CA ALA A 7 12.25 1.19 4.66
C ALA A 7 10.98 1.51 5.48
N GLY A 8 10.26 2.57 5.11
CA GLY A 8 8.99 2.94 5.74
C GLY A 8 7.92 1.87 5.57
N LEU A 9 7.79 1.29 4.38
CA LEU A 9 6.87 0.18 4.13
C LEU A 9 7.28 -1.09 4.89
N ALA A 10 8.58 -1.37 5.03
CA ALA A 10 9.07 -2.49 5.82
C ALA A 10 8.71 -2.33 7.31
N ALA A 11 8.92 -1.12 7.87
CA ALA A 11 8.54 -0.82 9.24
C ALA A 11 7.01 -0.92 9.45
N LEU A 12 6.23 -0.37 8.51
CA LEU A 12 4.77 -0.45 8.54
C LEU A 12 4.28 -1.91 8.52
N THR A 13 4.77 -2.72 7.58
CA THR A 13 4.34 -4.12 7.45
C THR A 13 4.74 -4.94 8.68
N ALA A 14 5.96 -4.76 9.21
CA ALA A 14 6.39 -5.41 10.45
C ALA A 14 5.50 -5.04 11.65
N GLN A 15 5.17 -3.75 11.80
CA GLN A 15 4.25 -3.29 12.84
C GLN A 15 2.86 -3.89 12.68
N ARG A 16 2.34 -4.00 11.46
CA ARG A 16 1.01 -4.58 11.18
C ARG A 16 0.95 -6.09 11.38
N LEU A 17 2.09 -6.78 11.41
CA LEU A 17 2.16 -8.24 11.55
C LEU A 17 2.51 -8.70 12.98
N THR A 18 2.81 -7.79 13.90
CA THR A 18 3.30 -8.14 15.24
C THR A 18 2.50 -7.46 16.36
N GLY A 19 2.52 -8.09 17.55
CA GLY A 19 1.90 -7.58 18.78
C GLY A 19 0.47 -7.07 18.58
N GLU A 20 0.19 -5.88 19.12
CA GLU A 20 -1.10 -5.23 18.96
C GLU A 20 -1.42 -4.80 17.52
N GLY A 21 -0.39 -4.49 16.71
CA GLY A 21 -0.60 -4.09 15.32
C GLY A 21 -1.17 -5.23 14.48
N ARG A 22 -0.81 -6.48 14.83
CA ARG A 22 -1.46 -7.68 14.31
C ARG A 22 -2.94 -7.74 14.65
N GLN A 23 -3.28 -7.54 15.93
CA GLN A 23 -4.67 -7.56 16.41
C GLN A 23 -5.52 -6.48 15.72
N ARG A 24 -4.99 -5.25 15.63
CA ARG A 24 -5.66 -4.15 14.92
C ARG A 24 -5.84 -4.44 13.43
N SER A 25 -4.86 -5.07 12.78
CA SER A 25 -4.97 -5.42 11.37
C SER A 25 -6.04 -6.47 11.12
N LEU A 26 -6.11 -7.52 11.95
CA LEU A 26 -7.17 -8.53 11.86
C LEU A 26 -8.56 -7.90 12.04
N ALA A 27 -8.74 -7.10 13.09
CA ALA A 27 -9.99 -6.38 13.33
C ALA A 27 -10.38 -5.50 12.13
N ARG A 28 -9.42 -4.75 11.56
CA ARG A 28 -9.65 -3.91 10.39
C ARG A 28 -10.12 -4.72 9.17
N TYR A 29 -9.48 -5.86 8.88
CA TYR A 29 -9.87 -6.70 7.74
C TYR A 29 -11.25 -7.33 7.94
N THR A 30 -11.56 -7.84 9.14
CA THR A 30 -12.89 -8.34 9.47
C THR A 30 -13.94 -7.24 9.28
N CYS A 31 -13.74 -6.06 9.89
CA CYS A 31 -14.67 -4.94 9.75
C CYS A 31 -14.83 -4.49 8.29
N ALA A 32 -13.75 -4.45 7.50
CA ALA A 32 -13.82 -4.08 6.10
C ALA A 32 -14.66 -5.08 5.28
N ILE A 33 -14.53 -6.38 5.54
CA ILE A 33 -15.34 -7.42 4.89
C ILE A 33 -16.81 -7.29 5.28
N GLU A 34 -17.11 -7.17 6.59
CA GLU A 34 -18.48 -7.01 7.08
C GLU A 34 -19.15 -5.73 6.57
N SER A 35 -18.39 -4.67 6.29
CA SER A 35 -18.93 -3.43 5.71
C SER A 35 -19.56 -3.58 4.32
N VAL A 36 -19.29 -4.69 3.62
CA VAL A 36 -19.97 -5.04 2.37
C VAL A 36 -21.44 -5.38 2.63
N HIS A 37 -21.75 -5.90 3.83
CA HIS A 37 -23.10 -6.26 4.27
C HIS A 37 -23.77 -5.15 5.09
N HIS A 38 -22.97 -4.26 5.68
CA HIS A 38 -23.41 -3.20 6.59
C HIS A 38 -22.94 -1.82 6.11
N PRO A 39 -23.73 -1.10 5.27
CA PRO A 39 -23.35 0.20 4.71
C PRO A 39 -22.96 1.25 5.76
N GLU A 40 -23.60 1.23 6.92
CA GLU A 40 -23.31 2.08 8.07
C GLU A 40 -21.85 1.91 8.59
N LEU A 41 -21.29 0.70 8.51
CA LEU A 41 -19.89 0.47 8.86
C LEU A 41 -18.94 1.10 7.84
N ARG A 42 -19.36 1.19 6.57
CA ARG A 42 -18.52 1.76 5.50
C ARG A 42 -18.25 3.24 5.75
N GLU A 43 -19.23 3.98 6.24
CA GLU A 43 -19.08 5.39 6.61
C GLU A 43 -18.14 5.58 7.80
N ILE A 44 -18.23 4.69 8.80
CA ILE A 44 -17.36 4.71 9.99
C ILE A 44 -15.91 4.35 9.63
N LEU A 45 -15.72 3.40 8.72
CA LEU A 45 -14.41 2.88 8.32
C LEU A 45 -13.71 3.72 7.25
N THR A 46 -14.43 4.64 6.59
CA THR A 46 -13.83 5.53 5.58
C THR A 46 -12.80 6.43 6.25
N PRO A 47 -11.50 6.29 5.95
CA PRO A 47 -10.48 7.15 6.55
C PRO A 47 -10.67 8.58 6.06
N ARG A 48 -10.72 9.54 6.98
CA ARG A 48 -10.82 10.96 6.62
C ARG A 48 -9.54 11.50 6.00
N GLU A 49 -8.37 11.00 6.43
CA GLU A 49 -7.05 11.35 5.91
C GLU A 49 -6.11 10.14 6.01
N ASN A 50 -5.18 10.00 5.06
CA ASN A 50 -4.21 8.91 5.06
C ASN A 50 -2.82 9.47 4.74
N THR A 51 -2.09 9.87 5.78
CA THR A 51 -0.73 10.42 5.68
C THR A 51 0.24 9.49 4.92
N ALA A 52 0.00 8.17 4.94
CA ALA A 52 0.82 7.23 4.16
C ALA A 52 0.57 7.38 2.65
N ARG A 53 -0.66 7.69 2.21
CA ARG A 53 -0.94 8.01 0.80
C ARG A 53 -0.20 9.26 0.36
N GLU A 54 -0.24 10.32 1.16
CA GLU A 54 0.45 11.58 0.85
C GLU A 54 1.96 11.37 0.75
N ALA A 55 2.56 10.65 1.69
CA ALA A 55 3.98 10.34 1.68
C ALA A 55 4.40 9.54 0.44
N VAL A 56 3.65 8.49 0.08
CA VAL A 56 3.91 7.69 -1.13
C VAL A 56 3.78 8.56 -2.38
N ARG A 57 2.69 9.31 -2.51
CA ARG A 57 2.44 10.22 -3.63
C ARG A 57 3.58 11.22 -3.81
N ALA A 58 4.03 11.83 -2.72
CA ALA A 58 5.15 12.78 -2.74
C ALA A 58 6.44 12.11 -3.25
N VAL A 59 6.76 10.89 -2.81
CA VAL A 59 7.92 10.16 -3.33
C VAL A 59 7.78 9.86 -4.81
N LEU A 60 6.61 9.41 -5.28
CA LEU A 60 6.38 9.12 -6.71
C LEU A 60 6.58 10.37 -7.57
N THR A 61 5.96 11.49 -7.19
CA THR A 61 6.08 12.76 -7.92
C THR A 61 7.52 13.27 -7.92
N ALA A 62 8.24 13.16 -6.79
CA ALA A 62 9.65 13.55 -6.70
C ALA A 62 10.57 12.72 -7.61
N HIS A 63 10.16 11.52 -8.01
CA HIS A 63 10.87 10.67 -8.98
C HIS A 63 10.36 10.81 -10.42
N GLY A 64 9.56 11.84 -10.70
CA GLY A 64 9.12 12.17 -12.06
C GLY A 64 7.89 11.40 -12.54
N VAL A 65 7.17 10.69 -11.66
CA VAL A 65 5.85 10.16 -11.99
C VAL A 65 4.90 11.35 -12.17
N PRO A 66 4.20 11.47 -13.33
CA PRO A 66 3.24 12.55 -13.54
C PRO A 66 2.16 12.57 -12.46
N GLU A 67 1.75 13.75 -12.00
CA GLU A 67 0.77 13.89 -10.92
C GLU A 67 -0.54 13.14 -11.20
N ALA A 68 -1.03 13.18 -12.46
CA ALA A 68 -2.21 12.44 -12.90
C ALA A 68 -2.07 10.91 -12.75
N ALA A 69 -0.85 10.37 -12.79
CA ALA A 69 -0.57 8.95 -12.59
C ALA A 69 -0.18 8.62 -11.14
N ALA A 70 0.35 9.58 -10.38
CA ALA A 70 0.87 9.38 -9.04
C ALA A 70 -0.22 8.90 -8.06
N ASP A 71 -1.45 9.43 -8.17
CA ASP A 71 -2.56 9.01 -7.32
C ASP A 71 -2.94 7.56 -7.55
N ALA A 72 -3.20 7.18 -8.80
CA ALA A 72 -3.56 5.80 -9.17
C ALA A 72 -2.47 4.82 -8.73
N ARG A 73 -1.20 5.14 -8.99
CA ARG A 73 -0.06 4.29 -8.60
C ARG A 73 0.14 4.21 -7.10
N THR A 74 -0.12 5.28 -6.37
CA THR A 74 -0.13 5.28 -4.89
C THR A 74 -1.16 4.29 -4.37
N VAL A 75 -2.38 4.33 -4.91
CA VAL A 75 -3.43 3.38 -4.53
C VAL A 75 -3.01 1.95 -4.86
N THR A 76 -2.56 1.68 -6.08
CA THR A 76 -2.12 0.34 -6.48
C THR A 76 -1.00 -0.19 -5.58
N LEU A 77 0.05 0.62 -5.33
CA LEU A 77 1.16 0.22 -4.47
C LEU A 77 0.68 -0.16 -3.07
N LEU A 78 -0.13 0.69 -2.43
CA LEU A 78 -0.61 0.44 -1.08
C LEU A 78 -1.58 -0.75 -1.02
N THR A 79 -2.40 -0.97 -2.04
CA THR A 79 -3.24 -2.16 -2.15
C THR A 79 -2.40 -3.43 -2.28
N CYS A 80 -1.32 -3.42 -3.07
CA CYS A 80 -0.39 -4.55 -3.15
C CYS A 80 0.29 -4.82 -1.80
N VAL A 81 0.72 -3.78 -1.09
CA VAL A 81 1.31 -3.91 0.25
C VAL A 81 0.30 -4.49 1.24
N ASP A 82 -0.95 -4.02 1.23
CA ASP A 82 -2.02 -4.58 2.07
C ASP A 82 -2.30 -6.05 1.72
N GLY A 83 -2.17 -6.46 0.45
CA GLY A 83 -2.27 -7.86 0.02
C GLY A 83 -1.17 -8.73 0.63
N LEU A 84 0.08 -8.24 0.66
CA LEU A 84 1.19 -8.93 1.34
C LEU A 84 0.94 -9.04 2.85
N VAL A 85 0.45 -7.97 3.50
CA VAL A 85 0.11 -8.02 4.93
C VAL A 85 -0.98 -9.06 5.19
N PHE A 86 -2.04 -9.06 4.38
CA PHE A 86 -3.13 -10.02 4.53
C PHE A 86 -2.64 -11.47 4.38
N GLU A 87 -1.84 -11.75 3.35
CA GLU A 87 -1.28 -13.09 3.13
C GLU A 87 -0.48 -13.58 4.35
N ARG A 88 0.39 -12.72 4.91
CA ARG A 88 1.22 -13.06 6.08
C ARG A 88 0.42 -13.12 7.38
N LEU A 89 -0.69 -12.40 7.50
CA LEU A 89 -1.60 -12.54 8.64
C LEU A 89 -2.27 -13.91 8.69
N VAL A 90 -2.63 -14.44 7.52
CA VAL A 90 -3.35 -15.73 7.36
C VAL A 90 -2.39 -16.91 7.44
N HIS A 91 -1.26 -16.86 6.72
CA HIS A 91 -0.34 -18.00 6.58
C HIS A 91 0.88 -17.91 7.49
N GLY A 92 1.09 -16.77 8.15
CA GLY A 92 2.30 -16.48 8.93
C GLY A 92 3.45 -15.97 8.06
N GLY A 93 4.58 -15.68 8.71
CA GLY A 93 5.77 -15.14 8.06
C GLY A 93 5.87 -13.63 8.14
N GLN A 94 6.75 -13.05 7.31
CA GLN A 94 7.06 -11.62 7.26
C GLN A 94 7.08 -11.17 5.79
N VAL A 95 6.84 -9.88 5.56
CA VAL A 95 7.04 -9.28 4.24
C VAL A 95 8.53 -9.06 4.02
N SER A 96 9.06 -9.56 2.91
CA SER A 96 10.48 -9.41 2.60
C SER A 96 10.79 -8.03 2.00
N PRO A 97 11.99 -7.49 2.25
CA PRO A 97 12.44 -6.26 1.57
C PRO A 97 12.52 -6.38 0.05
N VAL A 98 12.69 -7.60 -0.49
CA VAL A 98 12.74 -7.84 -1.94
C VAL A 98 11.37 -7.61 -2.57
N GLU A 99 10.30 -8.14 -1.97
CA GLU A 99 8.92 -7.91 -2.43
C GLU A 99 8.61 -6.40 -2.45
N LEU A 100 8.95 -5.69 -1.38
CA LEU A 100 8.71 -4.24 -1.27
C LEU A 100 9.51 -3.44 -2.32
N ARG A 101 10.78 -3.77 -2.55
CA ARG A 101 11.57 -3.14 -3.62
C ARG A 101 10.94 -3.37 -4.99
N GLY A 102 10.45 -4.58 -5.26
CA GLY A 102 9.78 -4.90 -6.52
C GLY A 102 8.52 -4.04 -6.75
N LEU A 103 7.70 -3.89 -5.70
CA LEU A 103 6.49 -3.06 -5.76
C LEU A 103 6.83 -1.57 -5.95
N VAL A 104 7.79 -1.04 -5.18
CA VAL A 104 8.21 0.37 -5.30
C VAL A 104 8.83 0.64 -6.68
N ALA A 105 9.72 -0.23 -7.16
CA ALA A 105 10.27 -0.11 -8.51
C ALA A 105 9.16 -0.10 -9.57
N GLY A 106 8.15 -0.98 -9.42
CA GLY A 106 7.00 -1.01 -10.31
C GLY A 106 6.18 0.27 -10.32
N ALA A 107 5.95 0.88 -9.15
CA ALA A 107 5.24 2.15 -9.04
C ALA A 107 6.03 3.34 -9.63
N LEU A 108 7.37 3.26 -9.59
CA LEU A 108 8.27 4.28 -10.13
C LEU A 108 8.51 4.16 -11.64
N ARG A 109 8.20 3.03 -12.28
CA ARG A 109 8.40 2.85 -13.72
C ARG A 109 7.64 3.92 -14.50
N THR A 110 8.33 4.85 -15.12
CA THR A 110 7.73 5.69 -16.16
C THR A 110 7.57 4.81 -17.39
N GLU A 111 6.36 4.76 -17.95
CA GLU A 111 6.24 4.22 -19.31
C GLU A 111 6.99 5.22 -20.19
N THR A 112 8.18 4.85 -20.65
CA THR A 112 8.71 5.46 -21.85
C THR A 112 7.65 5.25 -22.92
N ALA A 113 7.26 6.33 -23.61
CA ALA A 113 6.38 6.27 -24.76
C ALA A 113 7.05 5.42 -25.86
N ASP A 114 6.94 4.10 -25.73
CA ASP A 114 7.46 3.12 -26.67
C ASP A 114 6.37 2.05 -26.85
N GLY A 115 5.24 2.55 -27.36
CA GLY A 115 4.04 1.78 -27.67
C GLY A 115 3.16 2.43 -28.74
N ALA A 116 3.57 3.58 -29.31
CA ALA A 116 2.99 4.12 -30.54
C ALA A 116 3.67 3.46 -31.74
N GLY A 117 3.36 2.18 -31.96
CA GLY A 117 4.02 1.42 -33.01
C GLY A 117 3.67 -0.06 -33.00
N ARG A 118 2.38 -0.38 -33.14
CA ARG A 118 1.88 -1.53 -33.90
C ARG A 118 0.37 -1.48 -34.07
#